data_AF-A0A8X7V0P7-F1
#
_entry.id   AF-A0A8X7V0P7-F1
#
_cell.length_a   1.000
_cell.length_b   1.000
_cell.length_c   1.000
_cell.angle_alpha   90.00
_cell.angle_beta   90.00
_cell.angle_gamma   90.00
#
_symmetry.space_group_name_H-M   'P 1'
#
loop_
_entity.id
_entity.type
_entity.pdbx_description
1 polymer ?
#
loop_
_entity_poly.entity_id
_entity_poly.type
_entity_poly.pdbx_seq_one_letter_code
_entity_poly.pdbx_strand_id
1 'polypeptide(L)'
;MDLRRSSIVLLILSILSPATLSMRYELLSGHTKCISEEIHANAMSVGKYTIVNPNEDHHPLPDSHKITVRVTSPQGTAYHEADGVSTGQFSLTAVETGDYITCISAVDHKPETMLTVDFDWRSGVHTKDWSNVAKKSQVEVK
;
A
#
# COMPACT_ATOMS: atom_id res chain seq x y z
N MET A 1 -24.44 -11.95 -33.08
CA MET A 1 -23.52 -12.56 -32.09
C MET A 1 -24.39 -13.18 -31.01
N ASP A 2 -24.46 -14.50 -30.96
CA ASP A 2 -25.37 -15.22 -30.07
C ASP A 2 -25.19 -14.83 -28.61
N LEU A 3 -26.30 -14.59 -27.90
CA LEU A 3 -26.32 -14.22 -26.48
C LEU A 3 -25.44 -15.16 -25.62
N ARG A 4 -25.43 -16.45 -25.99
CA ARG A 4 -24.59 -17.49 -25.36
C ARG A 4 -23.09 -17.27 -25.55
N ARG A 5 -22.64 -16.83 -26.74
CA ARG A 5 -21.23 -16.47 -26.98
C ARG A 5 -20.85 -15.22 -26.20
N SER A 6 -21.75 -14.23 -26.12
CA SER A 6 -21.53 -13.02 -25.33
C SER A 6 -21.36 -13.32 -23.84
N SER A 7 -22.17 -14.21 -23.27
CA SER A 7 -22.07 -14.59 -21.85
C SER A 7 -20.77 -15.32 -21.51
N ILE A 8 -20.28 -16.18 -22.41
CA ILE A 8 -19.01 -16.91 -22.22
C ILE A 8 -17.83 -15.93 -22.25
N VAL A 9 -17.85 -14.99 -23.20
CA VAL A 9 -16.79 -13.96 -23.30
C VAL A 9 -16.75 -13.11 -22.03
N LEU A 10 -17.91 -12.67 -21.52
CA LEU A 10 -18.01 -11.90 -20.28
C LEU A 10 -17.49 -12.66 -19.04
N LEU A 11 -17.78 -13.96 -18.95
CA LEU A 11 -17.27 -14.83 -17.87
C LEU A 11 -15.75 -15.00 -17.92
N ILE A 12 -15.16 -15.13 -19.10
CA ILE A 12 -13.70 -15.26 -19.25
C ILE A 12 -13.01 -13.94 -18.85
N LEU A 13 -13.59 -12.79 -19.26
CA LEU A 13 -13.07 -11.47 -18.92
C LEU A 13 -13.11 -11.16 -17.41
N SER A 14 -14.14 -11.62 -16.68
CA SER A 14 -14.20 -11.42 -15.24
C SER A 14 -13.15 -12.27 -14.49
N ILE A 15 -12.92 -13.51 -14.91
CA ILE A 15 -11.93 -14.41 -14.28
C ILE A 15 -10.49 -13.96 -14.54
N LEU A 16 -10.21 -13.40 -15.73
CA LEU A 16 -8.87 -12.91 -16.07
C LEU A 16 -8.53 -11.54 -15.49
N SER A 17 -9.47 -10.86 -14.84
CA SER A 17 -9.19 -9.58 -14.19
C SER A 17 -8.28 -9.80 -12.98
N PRO A 18 -7.04 -9.26 -12.96
CA PRO A 18 -6.19 -9.40 -11.79
C PRO A 18 -6.84 -8.63 -10.64
N ALA A 19 -7.17 -9.32 -9.56
CA ALA A 19 -7.61 -8.68 -8.34
C ALA A 19 -6.44 -7.86 -7.77
N THR A 20 -6.45 -6.54 -7.98
CA THR A 20 -5.54 -5.65 -7.26
C THR A 20 -6.10 -5.45 -5.86
N LEU A 21 -5.47 -6.07 -4.86
CA LEU A 21 -5.79 -5.86 -3.46
C LEU A 21 -5.16 -4.53 -3.00
N SER A 22 -5.80 -3.41 -3.33
CA SER A 22 -5.56 -2.14 -2.64
C SER A 22 -6.60 -1.97 -1.55
N MET A 23 -6.18 -1.59 -0.36
CA MET A 23 -7.05 -1.28 0.76
C MET A 23 -7.15 0.23 0.89
N ARG A 24 -8.37 0.75 0.83
CA ARG A 24 -8.65 2.16 1.14
C ARG A 24 -9.47 2.27 2.40
N TYR A 25 -9.03 3.09 3.34
CA TYR A 25 -9.70 3.26 4.62
C TYR A 25 -9.53 4.66 5.19
N GLU A 26 -10.47 5.06 6.03
CA GLU A 26 -10.42 6.34 6.75
C GLU A 26 -9.60 6.23 8.04
N LEU A 27 -8.82 7.26 8.35
CA LEU A 27 -8.00 7.38 9.54
C LEU A 27 -8.19 8.77 10.14
N LEU A 28 -8.71 8.85 11.36
CA LEU A 28 -8.89 10.11 12.07
C LEU A 28 -7.53 10.65 12.56
N SER A 29 -7.33 11.96 12.53
CA SER A 29 -6.15 12.62 13.11
C SER A 29 -5.90 12.15 14.55
N GLY A 30 -4.64 11.87 14.89
CA GLY A 30 -4.24 11.35 16.20
C GLY A 30 -4.49 9.84 16.41
N HIS A 31 -5.14 9.15 15.47
CA HIS A 31 -5.37 7.71 15.56
C HIS A 31 -4.32 6.91 14.78
N THR A 32 -4.21 5.64 15.15
CA THR A 32 -3.34 4.65 14.48
C THR A 32 -4.17 3.46 14.02
N LYS A 33 -3.86 2.94 12.83
CA LYS A 33 -4.36 1.65 12.35
C LYS A 33 -3.19 0.75 11.97
N CYS A 34 -3.30 -0.53 12.31
CA CYS A 34 -2.29 -1.53 11.99
C CYS A 34 -2.90 -2.67 11.18
N ILE A 35 -2.14 -3.15 10.19
CA ILE A 35 -2.48 -4.26 9.32
C ILE A 35 -1.40 -5.33 9.52
N SER A 36 -1.81 -6.58 9.64
CA SER A 36 -0.92 -7.74 9.78
C SER A 36 -1.00 -8.62 8.54
N GLU A 37 0.15 -9.12 8.09
CA GLU A 37 0.26 -10.05 6.97
C GLU A 37 1.25 -11.16 7.37
N GLU A 38 0.85 -12.42 7.18
CA GLU A 38 1.78 -13.55 7.34
C GLU A 38 2.69 -13.63 6.11
N ILE A 39 4.00 -13.49 6.32
CA ILE A 39 5.00 -13.52 5.26
C ILE A 39 5.95 -14.68 5.53
N HIS A 40 6.12 -15.58 4.55
CA HIS A 40 7.06 -16.69 4.66
C HIS A 40 8.53 -16.24 4.59
N ALA A 41 9.41 -16.95 5.29
CA ALA A 41 10.84 -16.72 5.23
C ALA A 41 11.36 -16.71 3.78
N ASN A 42 12.27 -15.77 3.50
CA ASN A 42 12.84 -15.46 2.18
C ASN A 42 11.86 -14.93 1.13
N ALA A 43 10.57 -14.76 1.46
CA ALA A 43 9.64 -14.09 0.57
C ALA A 43 9.88 -12.58 0.59
N MET A 44 9.78 -11.97 -0.58
CA MET A 44 9.78 -10.51 -0.70
C MET A 44 8.37 -9.96 -0.52
N SER A 45 8.29 -8.79 0.11
CA SER A 45 7.07 -8.02 0.25
C SER A 45 7.31 -6.56 -0.08
N VAL A 46 6.29 -5.94 -0.67
CA VAL A 46 6.30 -4.54 -1.08
C VAL A 46 4.99 -3.91 -0.61
N GLY A 47 5.09 -2.77 0.06
CA GLY A 47 3.94 -1.96 0.44
C GLY A 47 4.06 -0.55 -0.13
N LYS A 48 2.92 0.03 -0.50
CA LYS A 48 2.80 1.43 -0.94
C LYS A 48 1.65 2.07 -0.20
N TYR A 49 1.87 3.27 0.29
CA TYR A 49 0.86 4.03 1.01
C TYR A 49 0.80 5.47 0.51
N THR A 50 -0.40 6.03 0.43
CA THR A 50 -0.64 7.41 0.02
C THR A 50 -1.89 7.94 0.73
N ILE A 51 -1.81 9.19 1.19
CA ILE A 51 -3.01 9.97 1.56
C ILE A 51 -3.67 10.47 0.29
N VAL A 52 -4.93 10.09 0.09
CA VAL A 52 -5.73 10.54 -1.05
C VAL A 52 -5.98 12.03 -0.92
N ASN A 53 -5.62 12.80 -1.94
CA ASN A 53 -5.95 14.22 -2.02
C ASN A 53 -7.29 14.36 -2.76
N PRO A 54 -8.38 14.77 -2.10
CA PRO A 54 -9.67 14.95 -2.77
C PRO A 54 -9.68 16.12 -3.77
N ASN A 55 -8.67 16.99 -3.74
CA ASN A 55 -8.54 18.17 -4.59
C ASN A 55 -7.39 17.98 -5.60
N GLU A 56 -7.44 16.89 -6.37
CA GLU A 56 -6.34 16.31 -7.17
C GLU A 56 -5.53 17.30 -8.05
N ASP A 57 -6.05 18.48 -8.38
CA ASP A 57 -5.44 19.35 -9.40
C ASP A 57 -4.72 20.62 -8.92
N HIS A 58 -4.96 21.19 -7.72
CA HIS A 58 -4.50 22.57 -7.47
C HIS A 58 -3.94 22.93 -6.08
N HIS A 59 -4.04 22.06 -5.07
CA HIS A 59 -3.54 22.40 -3.73
C HIS A 59 -2.81 21.22 -3.08
N PRO A 60 -1.59 21.43 -2.55
CA PRO A 60 -0.92 20.41 -1.75
C PRO A 60 -1.75 20.10 -0.50
N LEU A 61 -1.66 18.86 -0.05
CA LEU A 61 -2.23 18.47 1.24
C LEU A 61 -1.60 19.31 2.36
N PRO A 62 -2.40 19.82 3.32
CA PRO A 62 -1.87 20.56 4.46
C PRO A 62 -1.07 19.65 5.39
N ASP A 63 -0.31 20.24 6.32
CA ASP A 63 0.51 19.48 7.29
C ASP A 63 -0.31 18.58 8.23
N SER A 64 -1.61 18.83 8.35
CA SER A 64 -2.55 17.95 9.07
C SER A 64 -2.78 16.60 8.39
N HIS A 65 -2.37 16.46 7.13
CA HIS A 65 -2.53 15.25 6.31
C HIS A 65 -1.18 14.54 6.13
N LYS A 66 -0.39 14.49 7.22
CA LYS A 66 0.84 13.72 7.32
C LYS A 66 0.63 12.50 8.21
N ILE A 67 1.39 11.46 7.92
CA ILE A 67 1.38 10.18 8.63
C ILE A 67 2.79 9.74 8.99
N THR A 68 2.85 8.96 10.05
CA THR A 68 4.00 8.14 10.40
C THR A 68 3.68 6.68 10.05
N VAL A 69 4.60 6.00 9.39
CA VAL A 69 4.46 4.60 8.98
C VAL A 69 5.60 3.79 9.55
N ARG A 70 5.27 2.68 10.20
CA ARG A 70 6.25 1.72 10.73
C ARG A 70 5.88 0.30 10.34
N VAL A 71 6.87 -0.44 9.85
CA VAL A 71 6.73 -1.87 9.52
C VAL A 71 7.64 -2.67 10.44
N THR A 72 7.09 -3.69 11.11
CA THR A 72 7.83 -4.54 12.05
C THR A 72 7.67 -6.02 11.75
N SER A 73 8.71 -6.80 12.01
CA SER A 73 8.65 -8.27 11.97
C SER A 73 7.95 -8.85 13.20
N PRO A 74 7.67 -10.17 13.23
CA PRO A 74 7.01 -10.80 14.37
C PRO A 74 7.77 -10.64 15.70
N GLN A 75 9.07 -10.39 15.64
CA GLN A 75 10.00 -10.21 16.77
C GLN A 75 10.14 -8.73 17.17
N GLY A 76 9.43 -7.83 16.46
CA GLY A 76 9.45 -6.39 16.71
C GLY A 76 10.58 -5.62 16.02
N THR A 77 11.39 -6.27 15.18
CA THR A 77 12.44 -5.58 14.41
C THR A 77 11.80 -4.65 13.39
N ALA A 78 12.21 -3.37 13.35
CA ALA A 78 11.70 -2.41 12.37
C ALA A 78 12.37 -2.63 11.00
N TYR A 79 11.56 -2.80 9.96
CA TYR A 79 12.00 -2.93 8.57
C TYR A 79 11.81 -1.64 7.76
N HIS A 80 10.88 -0.79 8.19
CA HIS A 80 10.61 0.51 7.59
C HIS A 80 10.10 1.47 8.64
N GLU A 81 10.54 2.72 8.55
CA GLU A 81 10.05 3.83 9.35
C GLU A 81 10.08 5.09 8.49
N ALA A 82 8.97 5.80 8.42
CA ALA A 82 8.85 7.07 7.74
C ALA A 82 7.96 7.99 8.56
N ASP A 83 8.40 9.21 8.81
CA ASP A 83 7.70 10.17 9.65
C ASP A 83 7.35 11.45 8.89
N GLY A 84 6.18 12.02 9.17
CA GLY A 84 5.73 13.27 8.56
C GLY A 84 5.54 13.20 7.03
N VAL A 85 5.20 12.03 6.48
CA VAL A 85 5.04 11.81 5.03
C VAL A 85 3.57 11.78 4.61
N SER A 86 3.27 12.04 3.34
CA SER A 86 1.92 11.86 2.77
C SER A 86 1.84 10.70 1.77
N THR A 87 2.99 10.17 1.36
CA THR A 87 3.11 9.01 0.48
C THR A 87 4.45 8.32 0.72
N GLY A 88 4.55 7.04 0.38
CA GLY A 88 5.80 6.30 0.44
C GLY A 88 5.63 4.84 0.03
N GLN A 89 6.73 4.12 0.10
CA GLN A 89 6.77 2.69 -0.18
C GLN A 89 7.87 2.01 0.65
N PHE A 90 7.66 0.74 0.95
CA PHE A 90 8.67 -0.12 1.56
C PHE A 90 8.86 -1.39 0.73
N SER A 91 10.04 -1.99 0.83
CA SER A 91 10.31 -3.33 0.33
C SER A 91 11.17 -4.06 1.35
N LEU A 92 10.77 -5.28 1.67
CA LEU A 92 11.50 -6.15 2.60
C LEU A 92 11.60 -7.57 2.06
N THR A 93 12.62 -8.28 2.53
CA THR A 93 12.71 -9.74 2.43
C THR A 93 12.59 -10.29 3.83
N ALA A 94 11.59 -11.14 4.06
CA ALA A 94 11.35 -11.72 5.37
C ALA A 94 12.50 -12.65 5.77
N VAL A 95 13.10 -12.42 6.94
CA VAL A 95 14.14 -13.32 7.50
C VAL A 95 13.51 -14.60 8.06
N GLU A 96 12.28 -14.49 8.58
CA GLU A 96 11.53 -15.58 9.17
C GLU A 96 10.05 -15.52 8.81
N THR A 97 9.40 -16.69 8.88
CA THR A 97 7.97 -16.82 8.66
C THR A 97 7.20 -16.27 9.86
N GLY A 98 6.22 -15.41 9.61
CA GLY A 98 5.26 -14.99 10.62
C GLY A 98 4.54 -13.69 10.27
N ASP A 99 3.85 -13.14 11.25
CA ASP A 99 3.10 -11.89 11.13
C ASP A 99 4.01 -10.65 11.12
N TYR A 100 4.12 -10.03 9.95
CA TYR A 100 4.67 -8.68 9.83
C TYR A 100 3.53 -7.69 9.99
N ILE A 101 3.79 -6.58 10.67
CA ILE A 101 2.77 -5.58 11.00
C ILE A 101 3.17 -4.23 10.42
N THR A 102 2.26 -3.61 9.68
CA THR A 102 2.38 -2.21 9.24
C THR A 102 1.41 -1.35 10.03
N CYS A 103 1.92 -0.41 10.82
CA CYS A 103 1.12 0.60 11.50
C CYS A 103 1.24 1.95 10.81
N ILE A 104 0.10 2.61 10.59
CA ILE A 104 -0.01 3.95 10.01
C ILE A 104 -0.73 4.84 11.03
N SER A 105 -0.03 5.87 11.48
CA SER A 105 -0.48 6.84 12.47
C SER A 105 -0.70 8.20 11.83
N ALA A 106 -1.87 8.80 12.02
CA ALA A 106 -2.13 10.17 11.58
C ALA A 106 -1.63 11.17 12.62
N VAL A 107 -1.03 12.26 12.15
CA VAL A 107 -0.66 13.38 13.02
C VAL A 107 -1.89 13.87 13.78
N ASP A 108 -1.73 14.16 15.07
CA ASP A 108 -2.78 14.78 15.87
C ASP A 108 -3.03 16.21 15.40
N HIS A 109 -4.30 16.56 15.22
CA HIS A 109 -4.68 17.85 14.67
C HIS A 109 -6.04 18.30 15.20
N LYS A 110 -6.16 19.61 15.48
CA LYS A 110 -7.43 20.24 15.88
C LYS A 110 -7.78 21.40 14.94
N PRO A 111 -9.02 21.49 14.42
CA PRO A 111 -10.11 20.52 14.61
C PRO A 111 -9.77 19.16 13.99
N GLU A 112 -10.39 18.09 14.50
CA GLU A 112 -10.14 16.74 14.00
C GLU A 112 -10.39 16.66 12.49
N THR A 113 -9.55 15.90 11.79
CA THR A 113 -9.65 15.73 10.36
C THR A 113 -9.56 14.26 9.99
N MET A 114 -10.27 13.87 8.93
CA MET A 114 -10.35 12.49 8.47
C MET A 114 -9.47 12.35 7.23
N LEU A 115 -8.50 11.43 7.28
CA LEU A 115 -7.59 11.13 6.19
C LEU A 115 -8.05 9.84 5.50
N THR A 116 -8.22 9.89 4.19
CA THR A 116 -8.38 8.66 3.40
C THR A 116 -7.00 8.12 3.01
N VAL A 117 -6.66 6.95 3.51
CA VAL A 117 -5.39 6.25 3.22
C VAL A 117 -5.64 5.20 2.15
N ASP A 118 -4.85 5.20 1.10
CA ASP A 118 -4.73 4.12 0.12
C ASP A 118 -3.46 3.31 0.42
N PHE A 119 -3.62 2.01 0.65
CA PHE A 119 -2.56 1.09 1.06
C PHE A 119 -2.60 -0.19 0.23
N ASP A 120 -1.58 -0.40 -0.60
CA ASP A 120 -1.36 -1.62 -1.40
C ASP A 120 -0.22 -2.40 -0.75
N TRP A 121 -0.49 -3.62 -0.27
CA TRP A 121 0.50 -4.50 0.34
C TRP A 121 0.49 -5.86 -0.34
N ARG A 122 1.66 -6.25 -0.88
CA ARG A 122 1.85 -7.51 -1.59
C ARG A 122 2.94 -8.33 -0.92
N SER A 123 2.62 -9.57 -0.58
CA SER A 123 3.52 -10.59 -0.04
C SER A 123 3.79 -11.68 -1.10
N GLY A 124 4.84 -12.47 -0.91
CA GLY A 124 5.12 -13.61 -1.81
C GLY A 124 5.54 -13.23 -3.23
N VAL A 125 6.08 -12.03 -3.45
CA VAL A 125 6.47 -11.56 -4.79
C VAL A 125 7.67 -12.40 -5.29
N HIS A 126 7.42 -13.25 -6.30
CA HIS A 126 8.48 -14.04 -6.94
C HIS A 126 9.42 -13.15 -7.78
N THR A 127 10.71 -13.46 -7.78
CA THR A 127 11.80 -12.72 -8.45
C THR A 127 11.62 -12.45 -9.94
N LYS A 128 10.70 -13.12 -10.63
CA LYS A 128 10.41 -12.90 -12.06
C LYS A 128 9.67 -11.58 -12.35
N ASP A 129 8.95 -11.00 -11.39
CA ASP A 129 8.17 -9.76 -11.60
C ASP A 129 8.98 -8.46 -11.36
N TRP A 130 10.24 -8.58 -10.95
CA TRP A 130 11.12 -7.45 -10.62
C TRP A 130 11.39 -6.50 -11.80
N SER A 131 11.40 -7.02 -13.03
CA SER A 131 11.71 -6.22 -14.23
C SER A 131 10.69 -5.11 -14.54
N ASN A 132 9.49 -5.17 -13.94
CA ASN A 132 8.44 -4.15 -14.13
C ASN A 132 8.36 -3.15 -12.97
N VAL A 133 8.78 -3.52 -11.76
CA VAL A 133 8.82 -2.61 -10.59
C VAL A 133 10.01 -1.66 -10.67
N ALA A 134 11.18 -2.15 -11.10
CA ALA A 134 12.40 -1.36 -11.23
C ALA A 134 12.32 -0.27 -12.33
N LYS A 135 11.43 -0.42 -13.32
CA LYS A 135 11.30 0.54 -14.44
C LYS A 135 10.45 1.77 -14.11
N LYS A 136 9.64 1.74 -13.05
CA LYS A 136 8.74 2.87 -12.70
C LYS A 136 9.41 3.94 -11.81
N SER A 137 10.64 3.71 -11.34
CA SER A 137 11.39 4.64 -10.48
C SER A 137 12.56 5.35 -11.17
N GLN A 138 12.84 5.05 -12.44
CA GLN A 138 13.81 5.84 -13.22
C GLN A 138 13.07 6.99 -13.90
N VAL A 139 12.98 8.12 -13.19
CA VAL A 139 12.77 9.41 -13.84
C VAL A 139 14.05 9.71 -14.62
N GLU A 140 13.90 9.79 -15.93
CA GLU A 140 14.93 10.19 -16.88
C GLU A 140 15.36 11.61 -16.53
N VAL A 141 16.55 11.76 -15.91
CA VAL A 141 17.21 13.07 -15.83
C VAL A 141 17.76 13.34 -17.22
N LYS A 142 17.11 14.27 -17.93
CA LYS A 142 17.68 14.93 -19.09
C LYS A 142 17.91 16.40 -18.78
#